data_AF-A0A3N5H8I9-F1
#
_entry.id   AF-A0A3N5H8I9-F1
#
_cell.length_a   1.000
_cell.length_b   1.000
_cell.length_c   1.000
_cell.angle_alpha   90.00
_cell.angle_beta   90.00
_cell.angle_gamma   90.00
#
_symmetry.space_group_name_H-M   'P 1'
#
loop_
_entity.id
_entity.type
_entity.pdbx_description
1 polymer ?
#
loop_
_entity_poly.entity_id
_entity_poly.type
_entity_poly.pdbx_seq_one_letter_code
_entity_poly.pdbx_strand_id
1 'polypeptide(L)'
;MRVAIDTRKLHDFGIGTYIRNLLRHLARLDRTSEYILLCRPDDCQTIRALGPNFRPVIDRSGHYSVREQVSLPLAVAREKVDVFHAPHYVLPTLMP
;
A
#
# COMPACT_ATOMS: atom_id res chain seq x y z
N MET A 1 -5.06 -11.45 -9.50
CA MET A 1 -4.71 -10.05 -9.78
C MET A 1 -3.88 -9.52 -8.62
N ARG A 2 -2.84 -8.73 -8.90
CA ARG A 2 -1.96 -8.10 -7.91
C ARG A 2 -2.29 -6.61 -7.80
N VAL A 3 -2.77 -6.21 -6.65
CA VAL A 3 -3.14 -4.82 -6.37
C VAL A 3 -2.19 -4.26 -5.34
N ALA A 4 -1.41 -3.23 -5.71
CA ALA A 4 -0.64 -2.49 -4.72
C ALA A 4 -1.44 -1.31 -4.20
N ILE A 5 -1.40 -1.10 -2.88
CA ILE A 5 -2.08 0.02 -2.22
C ILE A 5 -1.03 0.79 -1.41
N ASP A 6 -0.93 2.11 -1.63
CA ASP A 6 -0.13 2.96 -0.75
C ASP A 6 -0.84 3.15 0.59
N THR A 7 -0.32 2.48 1.62
CA THR A 7 -0.86 2.51 2.99
C THR A 7 0.04 3.30 3.94
N ARG A 8 1.07 4.02 3.46
CA ARG A 8 2.02 4.75 4.33
C ARG A 8 1.35 5.82 5.22
N LYS A 9 0.13 6.24 4.86
CA LYS A 9 -0.73 7.15 5.62
C LYS A 9 -1.79 6.44 6.47
N LEU A 10 -1.55 5.18 6.86
CA LEU A 10 -2.49 4.36 7.64
C LEU A 10 -2.95 5.05 8.93
N HIS A 11 -2.09 5.86 9.55
CA HIS A 11 -2.34 6.54 10.82
C HIS A 11 -2.77 8.00 10.70
N ASP A 12 -2.85 8.54 9.48
CA ASP A 12 -3.38 9.89 9.26
C ASP A 12 -4.90 9.93 9.53
N PHE A 13 -5.48 11.13 9.54
CA PHE A 13 -6.89 11.38 9.87
C PHE A 13 -7.90 10.76 8.86
N GLY A 14 -8.53 11.58 8.01
CA GLY A 14 -9.58 11.11 7.10
C GLY A 14 -9.09 10.00 6.17
N ILE A 15 -7.94 10.21 5.53
CA ILE A 15 -7.33 9.22 4.63
C ILE A 15 -6.95 7.92 5.34
N GLY A 16 -6.40 7.97 6.55
CA GLY A 16 -6.09 6.76 7.31
C GLY A 16 -7.37 6.01 7.69
N THR A 17 -8.44 6.72 8.01
CA THR A 17 -9.77 6.12 8.25
C THR A 17 -10.28 5.40 7.00
N TYR A 18 -10.17 6.03 5.83
CA TYR A 18 -10.51 5.40 4.56
C TYR A 18 -9.69 4.12 4.32
N ILE A 19 -8.36 4.20 4.42
CA ILE A 19 -7.45 3.06 4.21
C ILE A 19 -7.80 1.90 5.16
N ARG A 20 -7.95 2.16 6.46
CA ARG A 20 -8.28 1.13 7.45
C ARG A 20 -9.61 0.44 7.14
N ASN A 21 -10.62 1.19 6.72
CA ASN A 21 -11.92 0.62 6.34
C ASN A 21 -11.84 -0.18 5.04
N LEU A 22 -11.15 0.36 4.02
CA LEU A 22 -10.91 -0.32 2.76
C LEU A 22 -10.26 -1.68 2.99
N LEU A 23 -9.12 -1.72 3.69
CA LEU A 23 -8.40 -2.94 3.99
C LEU A 23 -9.26 -3.95 4.77
N ARG A 24 -9.99 -3.49 5.79
CA ARG A 24 -10.90 -4.36 6.57
C ARG A 24 -11.97 -5.01 5.70
N HIS A 25 -12.53 -4.28 4.74
CA HIS A 25 -13.62 -4.80 3.90
C HIS A 25 -13.09 -5.68 2.77
N LEU A 26 -11.96 -5.31 2.14
CA LEU A 26 -11.26 -6.18 1.19
C LEU A 26 -10.88 -7.52 1.86
N ALA A 27 -10.38 -7.46 3.09
CA ALA A 27 -10.08 -8.63 3.90
C ALA A 27 -11.31 -9.47 4.28
N ARG A 28 -12.54 -9.06 3.96
CA ARG A 28 -13.76 -9.87 4.15
C ARG A 28 -14.34 -10.34 2.83
N LEU A 29 -14.21 -9.54 1.77
CA LEU A 29 -14.88 -9.74 0.50
C LEU A 29 -14.03 -10.49 -0.52
N ASP A 30 -12.71 -10.29 -0.53
CA ASP A 30 -11.84 -10.83 -1.58
C ASP A 30 -10.80 -11.80 -1.02
N ARG A 31 -10.73 -12.97 -1.68
CA ARG A 31 -9.81 -14.07 -1.39
C ARG A 31 -8.97 -14.47 -2.60
N THR A 32 -9.21 -13.84 -3.74
CA THR A 32 -8.61 -14.22 -5.03
C THR A 32 -7.49 -13.29 -5.45
N SER A 33 -7.58 -12.00 -5.11
CA SER A 33 -6.51 -11.03 -5.40
C SER A 33 -5.42 -11.06 -4.34
N GLU A 34 -4.19 -10.79 -4.75
CA GLU A 34 -3.04 -10.53 -3.88
C GLU A 34 -2.92 -9.02 -3.64
N TYR A 35 -2.95 -8.61 -2.38
CA TYR A 35 -2.84 -7.21 -1.95
C TYR A 35 -1.44 -6.93 -1.43
N ILE A 36 -0.73 -6.05 -2.14
CA ILE A 36 0.63 -5.62 -1.81
C ILE A 36 0.53 -4.25 -1.13
N LEU A 37 0.76 -4.19 0.17
CA LEU A 37 0.55 -2.96 0.93
C LEU A 37 1.90 -2.26 1.16
N LEU A 38 2.11 -1.12 0.50
CA LEU A 38 3.29 -0.28 0.75
C LEU A 38 3.08 0.39 2.11
N CYS A 39 3.93 0.09 3.09
CA CYS A 39 3.67 0.42 4.50
C CYS A 39 4.92 0.81 5.28
N ARG A 40 4.71 1.34 6.50
CA ARG A 40 5.80 1.53 7.46
C ARG A 40 6.19 0.18 8.09
N PRO A 41 7.43 0.04 8.61
CA PRO A 41 7.84 -1.17 9.31
C PRO A 41 6.87 -1.59 10.42
N ASP A 42 6.37 -0.62 11.18
CA ASP A 42 5.51 -0.85 12.35
C ASP A 42 4.12 -1.41 11.98
N ASP A 43 3.70 -1.24 10.72
CA ASP A 43 2.41 -1.71 10.23
C ASP A 43 2.44 -3.16 9.73
N CYS A 44 3.62 -3.77 9.61
CA CYS A 44 3.77 -5.08 8.96
C CYS A 44 2.96 -6.18 9.65
N GLN A 45 2.91 -6.18 10.98
CA GLN A 45 2.17 -7.20 11.74
C GLN A 45 0.66 -7.02 11.55
N THR A 46 0.16 -5.79 11.62
CA THR A 46 -1.25 -5.45 11.38
C THR A 46 -1.68 -5.86 9.98
N ILE A 47 -0.83 -5.63 8.98
CA ILE A 47 -1.10 -6.01 7.60
C ILE A 47 -1.17 -7.53 7.44
N ARG A 48 -0.21 -8.27 7.99
CA ARG A 48 -0.23 -9.74 7.93
C ARG A 48 -1.45 -10.33 8.63
N ALA A 49 -1.97 -9.66 9.65
CA ALA A 49 -3.19 -10.09 10.35
C ALA A 49 -4.48 -9.93 9.54
N LEU A 50 -4.47 -9.18 8.41
CA LEU A 50 -5.63 -9.05 7.52
C LEU A 50 -5.98 -10.33 6.78
N GLY A 51 -5.00 -11.20 6.53
CA GLY A 51 -5.21 -12.47 5.86
C GLY A 51 -4.03 -12.89 4.97
N PRO A 52 -4.07 -14.13 4.44
CA PRO A 52 -2.95 -14.72 3.71
C PRO A 52 -2.66 -14.04 2.37
N ASN A 53 -3.63 -13.32 1.81
CA ASN A 53 -3.49 -12.59 0.56
C ASN A 53 -3.03 -11.13 0.75
N PHE A 54 -2.69 -10.71 1.98
CA PHE A 54 -2.16 -9.38 2.27
C PHE A 54 -0.67 -9.48 2.61
N ARG A 55 0.17 -8.81 1.82
CA ARG A 55 1.62 -8.80 1.99
C ARG A 55 2.14 -7.39 2.22
N PRO A 56 2.86 -7.13 3.33
CA PRO A 56 3.50 -5.83 3.55
C PRO A 56 4.77 -5.71 2.70
N VAL A 57 4.93 -4.55 2.08
CA VAL A 57 6.18 -4.13 1.43
C VAL A 57 6.62 -2.83 2.10
N ILE A 58 7.76 -2.89 2.78
CA ILE A 58 8.23 -1.77 3.61
C ILE A 58 8.78 -0.67 2.70
N ASP A 59 8.28 0.54 2.91
CA ASP A 59 8.87 1.76 2.35
C ASP A 59 9.14 2.79 3.46
N ARG A 60 10.40 3.26 3.52
CA ARG A 60 10.88 4.20 4.55
C ARG A 60 10.98 5.65 4.04
N SER A 61 10.54 5.94 2.82
CA SER A 61 10.55 7.31 2.31
C SER A 61 9.69 8.23 3.17
N GLY A 62 10.15 9.46 3.37
CA GLY A 62 9.32 10.48 4.02
C GLY A 62 8.14 10.87 3.12
N HIS A 63 7.05 11.34 3.71
CA HIS A 63 5.97 11.94 2.92
C HIS A 63 6.53 13.15 2.15
N TYR A 64 6.16 13.29 0.87
CA TYR A 64 6.62 14.39 0.01
C TYR A 64 8.14 14.42 -0.21
N SER A 65 8.83 13.30 0.06
CA SER A 65 10.29 13.24 -0.11
C SER A 65 10.67 12.89 -1.54
N VAL A 66 11.80 13.43 -2.01
CA VAL A 66 12.39 13.03 -3.31
C VAL A 66 12.61 11.51 -3.38
N ARG A 67 12.85 10.86 -2.25
CA ARG A 67 13.02 9.41 -2.17
C ARG A 67 11.78 8.64 -2.63
N GLU A 68 10.57 9.12 -2.32
CA GLU A 68 9.34 8.42 -2.68
C GLU A 68 9.10 8.40 -4.20
N GLN A 69 9.69 9.36 -4.92
CA GLN A 69 9.63 9.44 -6.39
C GLN A 69 10.31 8.25 -7.07
N VAL A 70 11.24 7.58 -6.36
CA VAL A 70 12.02 6.46 -6.87
C VAL A 70 11.69 5.16 -6.13
N SER A 71 11.57 5.21 -4.79
CA SER A 71 11.38 3.99 -4.00
C SER A 71 10.04 3.32 -4.23
N LEU A 72 8.95 4.09 -4.38
CA LEU A 72 7.62 3.51 -4.61
C LEU A 72 7.49 2.89 -6.01
N PRO A 73 7.85 3.57 -7.12
CA PRO A 73 7.79 2.93 -8.44
C PRO A 73 8.65 1.68 -8.54
N LEU A 74 9.85 1.69 -7.96
CA LEU A 74 10.72 0.52 -7.92
C LEU A 74 10.09 -0.63 -7.12
N ALA A 75 9.43 -0.34 -6.00
CA ALA A 75 8.71 -1.36 -5.24
C ALA A 75 7.56 -1.94 -6.06
N VAL A 76 6.70 -1.08 -6.64
CA VAL A 76 5.55 -1.51 -7.47
C VAL A 76 6.01 -2.35 -8.68
N ALA A 77 7.03 -1.89 -9.41
CA ALA A 77 7.56 -2.60 -10.57
C ALA A 77 8.16 -3.98 -10.21
N ARG A 78 8.90 -4.07 -9.10
CA ARG A 78 9.46 -5.36 -8.63
C ARG A 78 8.39 -6.38 -8.28
N GLU A 79 7.24 -5.90 -7.80
CA GLU A 79 6.14 -6.76 -7.38
C GLU A 79 5.22 -7.19 -8.53
N LYS A 80 5.45 -6.66 -9.75
CA LYS A 80 4.67 -6.95 -10.96
C LYS A 80 3.18 -6.75 -10.73
N VAL A 81 2.86 -5.55 -10.26
CA VAL A 81 1.51 -5.12 -9.89
C VAL A 81 0.68 -4.88 -11.16
N ASP A 82 -0.59 -5.30 -11.14
CA ASP A 82 -1.56 -5.04 -12.21
C ASP A 82 -2.28 -3.69 -12.01
N VAL A 83 -2.56 -3.33 -10.75
CA VAL A 83 -3.25 -2.10 -10.37
C VAL A 83 -2.56 -1.44 -9.18
N PHE A 84 -2.20 -0.17 -9.33
CA PHE A 84 -1.71 0.65 -8.22
C PHE A 84 -2.82 1.61 -7.73
N HIS A 85 -3.19 1.49 -6.46
CA HIS A 85 -4.09 2.39 -5.79
C HIS A 85 -3.29 3.37 -4.93
N ALA A 86 -3.36 4.66 -5.28
CA ALA A 86 -2.82 5.76 -4.50
C ALA A 86 -3.97 6.49 -3.77
N PRO A 87 -4.24 6.21 -2.48
CA PRO A 87 -5.29 6.91 -1.74
C PRO A 87 -4.97 8.39 -1.50
N HIS A 88 -3.70 8.78 -1.65
CA HIS A 88 -3.22 10.12 -1.46
C HIS A 88 -2.93 10.78 -2.82
N TYR A 89 -3.13 12.10 -2.92
CA TYR A 89 -3.02 12.86 -4.17
C TYR A 89 -1.60 12.94 -4.74
N VAL A 90 -0.57 12.55 -3.98
CA VAL A 90 0.81 12.49 -4.47
C VAL A 90 1.03 11.14 -5.15
N LEU A 91 1.08 11.18 -6.47
CA LEU A 91 1.49 10.07 -7.30
C LEU A 91 2.93 10.32 -7.80
N PRO A 92 3.90 9.43 -7.48
CA PRO A 92 5.23 9.52 -8.05
C PRO A 92 5.22 9.54 -9.58
N THR A 93 6.06 10.39 -10.18
CA THR A 93 6.07 10.59 -11.65
C THR A 93 6.43 9.35 -12.46
N LEU A 94 7.17 8.41 -11.87
CA LEU A 94 7.61 7.18 -12.53
C LEU A 94 6.71 5.98 -12.23
N MET A 95 5.51 6.18 -11.68
CA MET A 95 4.57 5.07 -11.48
C MET A 95 4.22 4.42 -12.82
N PRO A 96 4.27 3.08 -12.91
CA PRO A 96 3.94 2.34 -14.12
C PRO A 96 2.45 2.37 -14.44
#